data_AF-A0A4Q3C4K7-F1
#
_entry.id   AF-A0A4Q3C4K7-F1
#
_cell.length_a   1.000
_cell.length_b   1.000
_cell.length_c   1.000
_cell.angle_alpha   90.00
_cell.angle_beta   90.00
_cell.angle_gamma   90.00
#
_symmetry.space_group_name_H-M   'P 1'
#
loop_
_entity.id
_entity.type
_entity.pdbx_description
1 polymer ?
#
loop_
_entity_poly.entity_id
_entity_poly.type
_entity_poly.pdbx_seq_one_letter_code
_entity_poly.pdbx_strand_id
1 'polypeptide(L)'
;KAMVETGIYPDFITVDGGEGGTGAAPQEFSNSVGMPLREGVAFVYDVLNGFDLKKHIKIIASGKVATGFDLVKNIALGADMCNAARGMMFALGCIQALECNGNTCPTGVATQDQSLMKGLVVEDKTVRVKNFHNLTVASAVELLGAAGLREPSQLSRAYINRRVSPSVMQSYLESFPYIPAGSLLQTPYPTRFELGMALSSSQSFAPTDYKVSAVDYSHANPYSDTMHEEGR
;
A
#
# COMPACT_ATOMS: atom_id res chain seq x y z
N LYS A 1 5.80 -15.31 10.35
CA LYS A 1 6.27 -16.26 11.38
C LYS A 1 5.14 -16.68 12.33
N ALA A 2 4.69 -15.84 13.27
CA ALA A 2 3.63 -16.21 14.23
C ALA A 2 2.37 -16.79 13.57
N MET A 3 1.84 -16.14 12.53
CA MET A 3 0.67 -16.63 11.78
C MET A 3 0.85 -18.04 11.21
N VAL A 4 2.07 -18.40 10.79
CA VAL A 4 2.37 -19.73 10.26
C VAL A 4 2.37 -20.77 11.38
N GLU A 5 2.95 -20.45 12.54
CA GLU A 5 3.02 -21.35 13.70
C GLU A 5 1.65 -21.56 14.36
N THR A 6 0.86 -20.51 14.49
CA THR A 6 -0.42 -20.56 15.20
C THR A 6 -1.58 -21.00 14.32
N GLY A 7 -1.47 -20.83 13.00
CA GLY A 7 -2.58 -21.02 12.07
C GLY A 7 -3.69 -19.95 12.18
N ILE A 8 -3.43 -18.84 12.88
CA ILE A 8 -4.39 -17.75 13.10
C ILE A 8 -4.06 -16.60 12.14
N TYR A 9 -5.04 -16.22 11.33
CA TYR A 9 -4.91 -15.18 10.30
C TYR A 9 -5.98 -14.10 10.45
N PRO A 10 -5.65 -12.82 10.24
CA PRO A 10 -6.67 -11.79 10.03
C PRO A 10 -7.31 -11.94 8.65
N ASP A 11 -8.56 -11.52 8.49
CA ASP A 11 -9.21 -11.52 7.16
C ASP A 11 -8.55 -10.52 6.19
N PHE A 12 -8.03 -9.41 6.72
CA PHE A 12 -7.36 -8.39 5.94
C PHE A 12 -6.27 -7.64 6.72
N ILE A 13 -5.36 -7.02 5.97
CA ILE A 13 -4.36 -6.08 6.45
C ILE A 13 -4.52 -4.79 5.65
N THR A 14 -4.69 -3.67 6.34
CA THR A 14 -4.64 -2.34 5.72
C THR A 14 -3.23 -1.80 5.78
N VAL A 15 -2.69 -1.41 4.63
CA VAL A 15 -1.39 -0.75 4.49
C VAL A 15 -1.66 0.73 4.22
N ASP A 16 -1.34 1.57 5.21
CA ASP A 16 -1.43 3.03 5.07
C ASP A 16 -0.06 3.61 4.76
N GLY A 17 0.05 4.38 3.68
CA GLY A 17 1.28 5.05 3.31
C GLY A 17 1.49 6.33 4.11
N GLY A 18 2.75 6.77 4.22
CA GLY A 18 3.10 8.04 4.87
C GLY A 18 2.47 9.28 4.20
N GLU A 19 1.82 9.11 3.06
CA GLU A 19 1.10 10.16 2.35
C GLU A 19 -0.32 10.43 2.87
N GLY A 20 -0.72 9.76 3.96
CA GLY A 20 -2.00 9.92 4.64
C GLY A 20 -2.37 11.37 5.00
N GLY A 21 -3.65 11.59 5.30
CA GLY A 21 -4.12 12.86 5.85
C GLY A 21 -4.34 12.73 7.35
N THR A 22 -4.21 13.84 8.07
CA THR A 22 -4.57 13.93 9.49
C THR A 22 -5.34 15.21 9.76
N GLY A 23 -6.29 15.15 10.70
CA GLY A 23 -6.97 16.35 11.20
C GLY A 23 -6.11 17.14 12.18
N ALA A 24 -5.22 16.45 12.91
CA ALA A 24 -4.29 17.03 13.87
C ALA A 24 -3.12 16.06 14.10
N ALA A 25 -1.89 16.48 13.85
CA ALA A 25 -0.69 15.76 14.23
C ALA A 25 0.49 16.73 14.36
N PRO A 26 1.51 16.40 15.17
CA PRO A 26 2.76 17.15 15.17
C PRO A 26 3.41 17.10 13.78
N GLN A 27 4.10 18.19 13.41
CA GLN A 27 4.71 18.32 12.09
C GLN A 27 5.76 17.24 11.84
N GLU A 28 6.56 16.89 12.85
CA GLU A 28 7.59 15.85 12.75
C GLU A 28 6.99 14.48 12.40
N PHE A 29 5.83 14.15 12.98
CA PHE A 29 5.15 12.91 12.66
C PHE A 29 4.54 12.95 11.25
N SER A 30 4.05 14.10 10.83
CA SER A 30 3.41 14.26 9.51
C SER A 30 4.41 14.27 8.35
N ASN A 31 5.63 14.77 8.59
CA ASN A 31 6.64 14.97 7.55
C ASN A 31 7.73 13.90 7.53
N SER A 32 8.05 13.33 8.70
CA SER A 32 9.27 12.54 8.87
C SER A 32 9.00 11.06 9.18
N VAL A 33 7.76 10.68 9.51
CA VAL A 33 7.41 9.30 9.87
C VAL A 33 6.54 8.66 8.79
N GLY A 34 6.94 7.46 8.38
CA GLY A 34 6.19 6.63 7.43
C GLY A 34 7.07 6.15 6.27
N MET A 35 6.48 5.26 5.47
CA MET A 35 7.07 4.77 4.22
C MET A 35 6.08 5.07 3.08
N PRO A 36 6.55 5.35 1.86
CA PRO A 36 5.64 5.56 0.76
C PRO A 36 4.77 4.32 0.49
N LEU A 37 3.52 4.54 0.09
CA LEU A 37 2.52 3.46 0.00
C LEU A 37 2.95 2.32 -0.95
N ARG A 38 3.66 2.64 -2.03
CA ARG A 38 3.95 1.66 -3.09
C ARG A 38 4.89 0.57 -2.60
N GLU A 39 5.94 0.99 -1.93
CA GLU A 39 6.92 0.17 -1.23
C GLU A 39 6.24 -0.66 -0.15
N GLY A 40 5.34 -0.04 0.64
CA GLY A 40 4.57 -0.72 1.68
C GLY A 40 3.67 -1.84 1.15
N VAL A 41 2.86 -1.57 0.13
CA VAL A 41 1.95 -2.57 -0.45
C VAL A 41 2.73 -3.70 -1.09
N ALA A 42 3.79 -3.39 -1.86
CA ALA A 42 4.64 -4.40 -2.47
C ALA A 42 5.31 -5.29 -1.41
N PHE A 43 5.87 -4.68 -0.37
CA PHE A 43 6.50 -5.38 0.75
C PHE A 43 5.50 -6.31 1.45
N VAL A 44 4.32 -5.82 1.83
CA VAL A 44 3.32 -6.64 2.51
C VAL A 44 2.83 -7.79 1.62
N TYR A 45 2.55 -7.52 0.34
CA TYR A 45 2.19 -8.58 -0.61
C TYR A 45 3.28 -9.65 -0.69
N ASP A 46 4.53 -9.25 -0.86
CA ASP A 46 5.64 -10.17 -1.03
C ASP A 46 5.93 -10.97 0.25
N VAL A 47 5.84 -10.36 1.43
CA VAL A 47 5.95 -11.08 2.71
C VAL A 47 4.83 -12.09 2.86
N LEU A 48 3.59 -11.70 2.60
CA LEU A 48 2.44 -12.61 2.67
C LEU A 48 2.57 -13.75 1.65
N ASN A 49 3.04 -13.47 0.43
CA ASN A 49 3.27 -14.49 -0.58
C ASN A 49 4.43 -15.42 -0.19
N GLY A 50 5.53 -14.87 0.29
CA GLY A 50 6.71 -15.60 0.74
C GLY A 50 6.44 -16.52 1.93
N PHE A 51 5.46 -16.21 2.77
CA PHE A 51 4.98 -17.13 3.81
C PHE A 51 3.80 -18.02 3.37
N ASP A 52 3.41 -17.97 2.09
CA ASP A 52 2.25 -18.68 1.53
C ASP A 52 0.91 -18.34 2.24
N LEU A 53 0.80 -17.09 2.73
CA LEU A 53 -0.34 -16.55 3.47
C LEU A 53 -1.24 -15.65 2.62
N LYS A 54 -0.77 -15.14 1.46
CA LYS A 54 -1.55 -14.18 0.64
C LYS A 54 -2.91 -14.70 0.20
N LYS A 55 -3.07 -16.03 0.06
CA LYS A 55 -4.34 -16.69 -0.27
C LYS A 55 -5.40 -16.58 0.83
N HIS A 56 -4.99 -16.34 2.07
CA HIS A 56 -5.87 -16.22 3.23
C HIS A 56 -6.19 -14.76 3.58
N ILE A 57 -5.32 -13.83 3.23
CA ILE A 57 -5.37 -12.45 3.74
C ILE A 57 -5.54 -11.44 2.61
N LYS A 58 -6.56 -10.59 2.71
CA LYS A 58 -6.80 -9.47 1.80
C LYS A 58 -5.93 -8.27 2.15
N ILE A 59 -5.42 -7.57 1.14
CA ILE A 59 -4.62 -6.35 1.32
C ILE A 59 -5.47 -5.14 0.94
N ILE A 60 -5.61 -4.19 1.86
CA ILE A 60 -6.27 -2.92 1.62
C ILE A 60 -5.21 -1.82 1.53
N ALA A 61 -5.08 -1.16 0.39
CA ALA A 61 -4.18 -0.02 0.26
C ALA A 61 -4.88 1.28 0.67
N SER A 62 -4.24 2.09 1.51
CA SER A 62 -4.69 3.41 1.93
C SER A 62 -3.57 4.43 1.76
N GLY A 63 -3.89 5.60 1.20
CA GLY A 63 -2.90 6.66 0.97
C GLY A 63 -3.06 7.28 -0.41
N LYS A 64 -3.50 8.54 -0.44
CA LYS A 64 -3.69 9.35 -1.67
C LYS A 64 -4.41 8.65 -2.84
N VAL A 65 -5.37 7.77 -2.57
CA VAL A 65 -6.25 7.21 -3.61
C VAL A 65 -7.31 8.24 -3.99
N ALA A 66 -7.21 8.82 -5.19
CA ALA A 66 -8.13 9.86 -5.64
C ALA A 66 -8.62 9.68 -7.09
N THR A 67 -7.98 8.81 -7.88
CA THR A 67 -8.31 8.58 -9.30
C THR A 67 -8.44 7.10 -9.61
N GLY A 68 -9.11 6.74 -10.71
CA GLY A 68 -9.20 5.36 -11.18
C GLY A 68 -7.82 4.72 -11.40
N PHE A 69 -6.85 5.52 -11.87
CA PHE A 69 -5.47 5.05 -12.04
C PHE A 69 -4.75 4.78 -10.71
N ASP A 70 -5.11 5.47 -9.62
CA ASP A 70 -4.57 5.14 -8.30
C ASP A 70 -5.03 3.77 -7.83
N LEU A 71 -6.29 3.39 -8.07
CA LEU A 71 -6.78 2.03 -7.81
C LEU A 71 -5.98 1.02 -8.63
N VAL A 72 -5.85 1.24 -9.94
CA VAL A 72 -5.15 0.32 -10.85
C VAL A 72 -3.68 0.12 -10.42
N LYS A 73 -2.96 1.18 -10.07
CA LYS A 73 -1.58 1.09 -9.57
C LYS A 73 -1.47 0.27 -8.28
N ASN A 74 -2.36 0.49 -7.33
CA ASN A 74 -2.31 -0.19 -6.03
C ASN A 74 -2.69 -1.67 -6.16
N ILE A 75 -3.69 -1.99 -6.98
CA ILE A 75 -4.08 -3.37 -7.28
C ILE A 75 -2.94 -4.10 -7.98
N ALA A 76 -2.30 -3.47 -8.98
CA ALA A 76 -1.14 -4.04 -9.66
C ALA A 76 0.05 -4.36 -8.73
N LEU A 77 0.22 -3.62 -7.62
CA LEU A 77 1.26 -3.90 -6.62
C LEU A 77 0.93 -5.10 -5.72
N GLY A 78 -0.36 -5.44 -5.59
CA GLY A 78 -0.84 -6.57 -4.78
C GLY A 78 -2.03 -6.27 -3.87
N ALA A 79 -2.61 -5.06 -3.91
CA ALA A 79 -3.81 -4.74 -3.14
C ALA A 79 -5.06 -5.46 -3.69
N ASP A 80 -5.92 -5.96 -2.82
CA ASP A 80 -7.24 -6.49 -3.19
C ASP A 80 -8.30 -5.37 -3.25
N MET A 81 -8.11 -4.29 -2.50
CA MET A 81 -9.00 -3.13 -2.49
C MET A 81 -8.25 -1.86 -2.04
N CYS A 82 -8.91 -0.70 -2.19
CA CYS A 82 -8.34 0.60 -1.85
C CYS A 82 -9.29 1.42 -0.97
N ASN A 83 -8.76 2.06 0.06
CA ASN A 83 -9.46 3.06 0.85
C ASN A 83 -9.15 4.47 0.33
N ALA A 84 -10.20 5.29 0.19
CA ALA A 84 -10.08 6.67 -0.25
C ALA A 84 -10.76 7.60 0.77
N ALA A 85 -9.97 8.33 1.56
CA ALA A 85 -10.48 9.34 2.48
C ALA A 85 -10.35 10.75 1.90
N ARG A 86 -9.12 11.17 1.55
CA ARG A 86 -8.85 12.54 1.07
C ARG A 86 -9.66 12.91 -0.17
N GLY A 87 -9.74 12.03 -1.17
CA GLY A 87 -10.57 12.24 -2.36
C GLY A 87 -12.04 12.43 -2.03
N MET A 88 -12.57 11.62 -1.10
CA MET A 88 -13.96 11.76 -0.61
C MET A 88 -14.18 13.08 0.13
N MET A 89 -13.20 13.54 0.91
CA MET A 89 -13.25 14.84 1.59
C MET A 89 -13.28 15.99 0.59
N PHE A 90 -12.54 15.91 -0.52
CA PHE A 90 -12.63 16.91 -1.59
C PHE A 90 -13.99 16.88 -2.30
N ALA A 91 -14.51 15.69 -2.59
CA ALA A 91 -15.86 15.55 -3.14
C ALA A 91 -16.93 16.16 -2.21
N LEU A 92 -16.77 15.98 -0.90
CA LEU A 92 -17.60 16.57 0.15
C LEU A 92 -17.44 18.10 0.26
N GLY A 93 -16.33 18.67 -0.23
CA GLY A 93 -16.10 20.11 -0.29
C GLY A 93 -14.95 20.63 0.57
N CYS A 94 -14.04 19.77 1.04
CA CYS A 94 -12.78 20.23 1.62
C CYS A 94 -11.97 20.99 0.56
N ILE A 95 -11.52 22.19 0.92
CA ILE A 95 -10.73 23.09 0.06
C ILE A 95 -9.24 23.14 0.46
N GLN A 96 -8.79 22.19 1.29
CA GLN A 96 -7.44 22.18 1.88
C GLN A 96 -7.07 23.47 2.64
N ALA A 97 -7.99 23.96 3.47
CA ALA A 97 -7.72 25.11 4.33
C ALA A 97 -6.61 24.85 5.38
N LEU A 98 -6.34 23.58 5.71
CA LEU A 98 -5.37 23.16 6.75
C LEU A 98 -5.70 23.64 8.17
N GLU A 99 -6.96 24.02 8.41
CA GLU A 99 -7.50 24.46 9.71
C GLU A 99 -8.26 23.33 10.45
N CYS A 100 -7.96 22.07 10.13
CA CYS A 100 -8.74 20.92 10.60
C CYS A 100 -8.69 20.74 12.13
N ASN A 101 -7.58 21.12 12.75
CA ASN A 101 -7.36 21.07 14.19
C ASN A 101 -7.92 22.28 14.95
N GLY A 102 -8.21 23.38 14.25
CA GLY A 102 -8.64 24.65 14.85
C GLY A 102 -10.14 24.74 15.16
N ASN A 103 -10.92 23.73 14.75
CA ASN A 103 -12.39 23.75 14.78
C ASN A 103 -13.03 24.87 13.92
N THR A 104 -12.25 25.49 13.03
CA THR A 104 -12.63 26.67 12.21
C THR A 104 -12.78 26.34 10.72
N CYS A 105 -13.00 25.07 10.38
CA CYS A 105 -13.10 24.63 8.99
C CYS A 105 -14.16 25.43 8.21
N PRO A 106 -13.77 26.20 7.17
CA PRO A 106 -14.67 27.15 6.51
C PRO A 106 -15.76 26.48 5.67
N THR A 107 -15.66 25.17 5.44
CA THR A 107 -16.59 24.39 4.61
C THR A 107 -17.46 23.44 5.42
N GLY A 108 -17.34 23.51 6.76
CA GLY A 108 -18.11 22.68 7.68
C GLY A 108 -17.65 21.22 7.79
N VAL A 109 -16.57 20.84 7.10
CA VAL A 109 -16.13 19.43 7.01
C VAL A 109 -15.45 18.92 8.28
N ALA A 110 -14.53 19.70 8.85
CA ALA A 110 -13.74 19.32 10.03
C ALA A 110 -13.96 20.34 11.17
N THR A 111 -15.19 20.40 11.68
CA THR A 111 -15.59 21.29 12.77
C THR A 111 -16.79 20.72 13.52
N GLN A 112 -16.90 21.07 14.79
CA GLN A 112 -18.03 20.82 15.68
C GLN A 112 -18.90 22.08 15.86
N ASP A 113 -18.52 23.21 15.27
CA ASP A 113 -19.31 24.44 15.29
C ASP A 113 -20.55 24.30 14.39
N GLN A 114 -21.72 24.33 15.01
CA GLN A 114 -23.02 24.18 14.34
C GLN A 114 -23.28 25.24 13.28
N SER A 115 -22.70 26.44 13.40
CA SER A 115 -22.83 27.50 12.40
C SER A 115 -22.04 27.17 11.13
N LEU A 116 -20.83 26.62 11.27
CA LEU A 116 -19.96 26.22 10.16
C LEU A 116 -20.44 24.91 9.51
N MET A 117 -20.97 23.97 10.30
CA MET A 117 -21.54 22.71 9.80
C MET A 117 -22.71 22.92 8.83
N LYS A 118 -23.39 24.07 8.87
CA LYS A 118 -24.42 24.43 7.86
C LYS A 118 -23.88 24.46 6.44
N GLY A 119 -22.56 24.62 6.26
CA GLY A 119 -21.89 24.47 4.98
C GLY A 119 -21.94 23.02 4.43
N LEU A 120 -22.25 22.02 5.27
CA LEU A 120 -22.52 20.64 4.87
C LEU A 120 -23.98 20.49 4.41
N VAL A 121 -24.34 21.12 3.28
CA VAL A 121 -25.65 20.92 2.64
C VAL A 121 -25.78 19.46 2.17
N VAL A 122 -26.48 18.62 2.93
CA VAL A 122 -26.48 17.16 2.80
C VAL A 122 -27.04 16.73 1.44
N GLU A 123 -28.08 17.40 0.97
CA GLU A 123 -28.78 17.12 -0.29
C GLU A 123 -27.85 17.30 -1.50
N ASP A 124 -26.93 18.27 -1.47
CA ASP A 124 -25.90 18.49 -2.50
C ASP A 124 -24.73 17.54 -2.33
N LYS A 125 -24.16 17.49 -1.12
CA LYS A 125 -22.88 16.80 -0.87
C LYS A 125 -22.98 15.29 -1.01
N THR A 126 -24.12 14.69 -0.69
CA THR A 126 -24.35 13.26 -0.88
C THR A 126 -24.24 12.88 -2.35
N VAL A 127 -24.81 13.69 -3.25
CA VAL A 127 -24.75 13.46 -4.71
C VAL A 127 -23.32 13.58 -5.20
N ARG A 128 -22.57 14.58 -4.73
CA ARG A 128 -21.16 14.79 -5.09
C ARG A 128 -20.26 13.62 -4.70
N VAL A 129 -20.37 13.16 -3.46
CA VAL A 129 -19.58 12.01 -2.95
C VAL A 129 -19.93 10.74 -3.72
N LYS A 130 -21.23 10.48 -3.94
CA LYS A 130 -21.70 9.35 -4.75
C LYS A 130 -21.14 9.39 -6.17
N ASN A 131 -21.22 10.55 -6.83
CA ASN A 131 -20.73 10.71 -8.21
C ASN A 131 -19.21 10.53 -8.27
N PHE A 132 -18.46 11.11 -7.33
CA PHE A 132 -17.02 10.93 -7.27
C PHE A 132 -16.62 9.46 -7.10
N HIS A 133 -17.27 8.73 -6.18
CA HIS A 133 -17.03 7.30 -6.00
C HIS A 133 -17.32 6.52 -7.29
N ASN A 134 -18.52 6.69 -7.85
CA ASN A 134 -18.95 5.95 -9.04
C ASN A 134 -18.04 6.21 -10.25
N LEU A 135 -17.68 7.47 -10.51
CA LEU A 135 -16.82 7.84 -11.64
C LEU A 135 -15.37 7.40 -11.44
N THR A 136 -14.88 7.40 -10.19
CA THR A 136 -13.54 6.87 -9.87
C THR A 136 -13.46 5.37 -10.15
N VAL A 137 -14.48 4.61 -9.75
CA VAL A 137 -14.56 3.17 -10.03
C VAL A 137 -14.75 2.91 -11.53
N ALA A 138 -15.65 3.65 -12.20
CA ALA A 138 -15.86 3.52 -13.63
C ALA A 138 -14.57 3.78 -14.43
N SER A 139 -13.81 4.82 -14.07
CA SER A 139 -12.52 5.12 -14.69
C SER A 139 -11.50 3.98 -14.48
N ALA A 140 -11.47 3.33 -13.31
CA ALA A 140 -10.61 2.16 -13.10
C ALA A 140 -11.02 0.97 -14.00
N VAL A 141 -12.33 0.73 -14.16
CA VAL A 141 -12.87 -0.32 -15.05
C VAL A 141 -12.55 -0.03 -16.51
N GLU A 142 -12.65 1.23 -16.96
CA GLU A 142 -12.25 1.64 -18.30
C GLU A 142 -10.76 1.40 -18.55
N LEU A 143 -9.90 1.70 -17.57
CA LEU A 143 -8.46 1.44 -17.65
C LEU A 143 -8.15 -0.06 -17.73
N LEU A 144 -8.86 -0.90 -16.97
CA LEU A 144 -8.75 -2.37 -17.08
C LEU A 144 -9.13 -2.85 -18.47
N GLY A 145 -10.27 -2.39 -18.99
CA GLY A 145 -10.73 -2.73 -20.34
C GLY A 145 -9.75 -2.28 -21.43
N ALA A 146 -9.19 -1.07 -21.30
CA ALA A 146 -8.17 -0.56 -22.21
C ALA A 146 -6.87 -1.38 -22.19
N ALA A 147 -6.53 -1.99 -21.04
CA ALA A 147 -5.41 -2.92 -20.90
C ALA A 147 -5.74 -4.35 -21.38
N GLY A 148 -6.96 -4.61 -21.86
CA GLY A 148 -7.40 -5.94 -22.29
C GLY A 148 -7.74 -6.89 -21.14
N LEU A 149 -7.94 -6.37 -19.93
CA LEU A 149 -8.23 -7.16 -18.73
C LEU A 149 -9.74 -7.25 -18.49
N ARG A 150 -10.19 -8.41 -17.99
CA ARG A 150 -11.60 -8.67 -17.66
C ARG A 150 -11.88 -8.52 -16.18
N GLU A 151 -10.88 -8.77 -15.34
CA GLU A 151 -11.01 -8.71 -13.89
C GLU A 151 -9.78 -8.04 -13.25
N PRO A 152 -9.94 -7.35 -12.10
CA PRO A 152 -8.82 -6.68 -11.43
C PRO A 152 -7.70 -7.64 -10.99
N SER A 153 -8.00 -8.90 -10.68
CA SER A 153 -7.01 -9.93 -10.30
C SER A 153 -5.99 -10.25 -11.39
N GLN A 154 -6.26 -9.90 -12.64
CA GLN A 154 -5.31 -10.07 -13.74
C GLN A 154 -4.25 -8.95 -13.78
N LEU A 155 -4.46 -7.85 -13.06
CA LEU A 155 -3.43 -6.82 -12.93
C LEU A 155 -2.21 -7.41 -12.22
N SER A 156 -1.05 -7.15 -12.81
CA SER A 156 0.24 -7.47 -12.23
C SER A 156 1.16 -6.27 -12.32
N ARG A 157 2.28 -6.34 -11.61
CA ARG A 157 3.31 -5.29 -11.62
C ARG A 157 3.87 -4.99 -13.02
N ALA A 158 3.66 -5.88 -14.00
CA ALA A 158 4.09 -5.67 -15.38
C ALA A 158 3.26 -4.60 -16.14
N TYR A 159 2.01 -4.33 -15.73
CA TYR A 159 1.13 -3.41 -16.45
C TYR A 159 1.43 -1.93 -16.21
N ILE A 160 2.20 -1.60 -15.17
CA ILE A 160 2.46 -0.21 -14.78
C ILE A 160 3.90 0.16 -15.08
N ASN A 161 4.09 1.11 -16.00
CA ASN A 161 5.39 1.70 -16.30
C ASN A 161 5.51 3.09 -15.69
N ARG A 162 6.67 3.38 -15.11
CA ARG A 162 6.98 4.66 -14.46
C ARG A 162 8.35 5.16 -14.90
N ARG A 163 8.45 6.47 -15.12
CA ARG A 163 9.73 7.15 -15.26
C ARG A 163 10.41 7.25 -13.89
N VAL A 164 11.55 6.59 -13.73
CA VAL A 164 12.35 6.61 -12.47
C VAL A 164 13.50 7.61 -12.53
N SER A 165 13.95 7.96 -13.73
CA SER A 165 14.89 9.05 -13.99
C SER A 165 14.56 9.71 -15.34
N PRO A 166 15.13 10.88 -15.69
CA PRO A 166 14.80 11.56 -16.95
C PRO A 166 14.86 10.66 -18.19
N SER A 167 15.76 9.69 -18.22
CA SER A 167 16.01 8.81 -19.36
C SER A 167 15.56 7.36 -19.13
N VAL A 168 15.13 7.00 -17.93
CA VAL A 168 14.86 5.60 -17.54
C VAL A 168 13.39 5.42 -17.19
N MET A 169 12.76 4.49 -17.91
CA MET A 169 11.44 3.94 -17.62
C MET A 169 11.63 2.54 -17.05
N GLN A 170 10.88 2.21 -16.01
CA GLN A 170 10.82 0.88 -15.43
C GLN A 170 9.36 0.52 -15.13
N SER A 171 9.04 -0.75 -15.32
CA SER A 171 7.81 -1.33 -14.82
C SER A 171 7.84 -1.48 -13.30
N TYR A 172 6.67 -1.62 -12.68
CA TYR A 172 6.61 -1.99 -11.27
C TYR A 172 7.20 -3.39 -11.03
N LEU A 173 7.24 -4.26 -12.03
CA LEU A 173 7.84 -5.60 -11.88
C LEU A 173 9.36 -5.48 -11.72
N GLU A 174 10.00 -4.59 -12.46
CA GLU A 174 11.43 -4.31 -12.33
C GLU A 174 11.76 -3.60 -11.01
N SER A 175 10.94 -2.64 -10.59
CA SER A 175 11.15 -1.93 -9.31
C SER A 175 10.81 -2.79 -8.09
N PHE A 176 9.82 -3.67 -8.21
CA PHE A 176 9.31 -4.52 -7.13
C PHE A 176 9.15 -5.95 -7.67
N PRO A 177 10.24 -6.72 -7.83
CA PRO A 177 10.13 -8.09 -8.32
C PRO A 177 9.34 -8.95 -7.33
N TYR A 178 8.54 -9.87 -7.85
CA TYR A 178 7.86 -10.87 -7.02
C TYR A 178 8.88 -11.85 -6.44
N ILE A 179 8.57 -12.41 -5.28
CA ILE A 179 9.28 -13.59 -4.74
C ILE A 179 8.40 -14.83 -4.84
N PRO A 180 8.97 -16.04 -4.97
CA PRO A 180 8.19 -17.28 -5.01
C PRO A 180 7.33 -17.47 -3.77
N ALA A 181 6.16 -18.09 -3.93
CA ALA A 181 5.31 -18.42 -2.79
C ALA A 181 6.04 -19.41 -1.86
N GLY A 182 5.98 -19.18 -0.55
CA GLY A 182 6.66 -20.02 0.45
C GLY A 182 8.17 -19.80 0.59
N SER A 183 8.78 -18.86 -0.16
CA SER A 183 10.24 -18.63 -0.13
C SER A 183 10.78 -18.04 1.19
N LEU A 184 9.92 -17.66 2.14
CA LEU A 184 10.30 -17.19 3.47
C LEU A 184 10.08 -18.24 4.56
N LEU A 185 9.67 -19.47 4.19
CA LEU A 185 9.48 -20.56 5.13
C LEU A 185 10.79 -21.28 5.47
N GLN A 186 11.76 -21.28 4.56
CA GLN A 186 13.05 -21.98 4.70
C GLN A 186 14.19 -21.16 4.09
N THR A 187 15.41 -21.36 4.60
CA THR A 187 16.61 -20.72 4.05
C THR A 187 17.06 -21.40 2.73
N PRO A 188 17.68 -20.66 1.79
CA PRO A 188 18.03 -19.24 1.88
C PRO A 188 16.80 -18.35 1.65
N TYR A 189 16.74 -17.22 2.35
CA TYR A 189 15.71 -16.22 2.07
C TYR A 189 16.16 -15.34 0.91
N PRO A 190 15.23 -14.77 0.12
CA PRO A 190 15.61 -13.75 -0.86
C PRO A 190 16.30 -12.58 -0.16
N THR A 191 17.42 -12.10 -0.74
CA THR A 191 18.37 -11.19 -0.07
C THR A 191 17.73 -9.97 0.55
N ARG A 192 16.77 -9.34 -0.13
CA ARG A 192 16.06 -8.16 0.38
C ARG A 192 15.25 -8.39 1.67
N PHE A 193 14.96 -9.64 2.04
CA PHE A 193 14.20 -10.00 3.23
C PHE A 193 15.04 -10.61 4.34
N GLU A 194 16.32 -10.92 4.12
CA GLU A 194 17.19 -11.57 5.12
C GLU A 194 17.23 -10.80 6.44
N LEU A 195 17.43 -9.48 6.36
CA LEU A 195 17.46 -8.62 7.55
C LEU A 195 16.13 -8.68 8.32
N GLY A 196 15.00 -8.55 7.61
CA GLY A 196 13.67 -8.64 8.23
C GLY A 196 13.41 -10.03 8.84
N MET A 197 13.93 -11.08 8.20
CA MET A 197 13.85 -12.44 8.72
C MET A 197 14.74 -12.66 9.94
N ALA A 198 15.91 -12.04 10.02
CA ALA A 198 16.77 -12.11 11.20
C ALA A 198 16.20 -11.32 12.39
N LEU A 199 15.60 -10.16 12.13
CA LEU A 199 15.06 -9.27 13.17
C LEU A 199 13.68 -9.67 13.70
N SER A 200 12.93 -10.52 12.98
CA SER A 200 11.57 -10.91 13.34
C SER A 200 11.52 -12.23 14.12
N SER A 201 10.59 -12.32 15.07
CA SER A 201 10.30 -13.53 15.85
C SER A 201 8.82 -13.87 15.77
N SER A 202 8.46 -15.14 15.95
CA SER A 202 7.06 -15.56 16.15
C SER A 202 6.55 -15.24 17.56
N GLN A 203 7.45 -15.03 18.51
CA GLN A 203 7.11 -14.91 19.93
C GLN A 203 6.75 -13.49 20.36
N SER A 204 7.09 -12.46 19.56
CA SER A 204 6.87 -11.06 19.93
C SER A 204 6.82 -10.14 18.71
N PHE A 205 6.05 -9.07 18.83
CA PHE A 205 6.07 -7.91 17.92
C PHE A 205 7.09 -6.84 18.33
N ALA A 206 7.69 -6.97 19.51
CA ALA A 206 8.74 -6.05 19.95
C ALA A 206 9.96 -6.18 19.04
N PRO A 207 10.65 -5.07 18.71
CA PRO A 207 11.89 -5.15 17.97
C PRO A 207 12.91 -5.96 18.79
N THR A 208 13.60 -6.86 18.10
CA THR A 208 14.84 -7.43 18.63
C THR A 208 15.88 -6.31 18.75
N ASP A 209 16.92 -6.46 19.57
CA ASP A 209 17.95 -5.44 19.83
C ASP A 209 18.82 -5.05 18.59
N TYR A 210 18.32 -5.25 17.37
CA TYR A 210 18.99 -5.08 16.08
C TYR A 210 20.32 -5.86 15.97
N LYS A 211 20.54 -6.85 16.83
CA LYS A 211 21.69 -7.75 16.77
C LYS A 211 21.42 -8.84 15.74
N VAL A 212 21.93 -8.63 14.52
CA VAL A 212 21.81 -9.58 13.41
C VAL A 212 23.07 -10.44 13.36
N SER A 213 22.94 -11.75 13.61
CA SER A 213 24.00 -12.70 13.26
C SER A 213 23.99 -12.95 11.75
N ALA A 214 25.17 -13.19 11.16
CA ALA A 214 25.25 -13.60 9.75
C ALA A 214 24.39 -14.86 9.51
N VAL A 215 23.60 -14.86 8.44
CA VAL A 215 22.76 -15.99 8.06
C VAL A 215 23.68 -17.11 7.54
N ASP A 216 23.56 -18.31 8.10
CA ASP A 216 24.30 -19.48 7.64
C ASP A 216 23.65 -20.06 6.37
N TYR A 217 24.39 -20.02 5.27
CA TYR A 217 23.96 -20.51 3.95
C TYR A 217 24.34 -21.96 3.68
N SER A 218 24.99 -22.66 4.62
CA SER A 218 25.49 -24.02 4.41
C SER A 218 24.41 -25.06 4.06
N HIS A 219 23.15 -24.76 4.38
CA HIS A 219 21.98 -25.61 4.12
C HIS A 219 21.00 -25.04 3.08
N ALA A 220 21.40 -23.97 2.39
CA ALA A 220 20.56 -23.29 1.43
C ALA A 220 20.36 -24.08 0.13
N ASN A 221 19.10 -24.29 -0.28
CA ASN A 221 18.72 -24.83 -1.60
C ASN A 221 19.23 -23.89 -2.73
N PRO A 222 19.98 -24.38 -3.74
CA PRO A 222 20.70 -23.55 -4.70
C PRO A 222 19.83 -22.94 -5.80
N TYR A 223 18.72 -22.28 -5.45
CA TYR A 223 18.13 -21.27 -6.33
C TYR A 223 18.91 -19.96 -6.13
N SER A 224 20.13 -19.96 -6.65
CA SER A 224 20.90 -18.74 -6.86
C SER A 224 20.17 -17.91 -7.91
N ASP A 225 19.75 -16.71 -7.54
CA ASP A 225 19.52 -15.63 -8.50
C ASP A 225 20.84 -15.40 -9.25
N THR A 226 21.00 -16.06 -10.40
CA THR A 226 22.08 -15.75 -11.35
C THR A 226 21.73 -14.43 -12.02
N MET A 227 22.01 -13.32 -11.35
CA MET A 227 22.20 -12.03 -11.99
C MET A 227 23.46 -11.38 -11.44
N HIS A 228 24.42 -11.19 -12.35
CA HIS A 228 25.73 -10.54 -12.21
C HIS A 228 26.95 -11.41 -11.87
N GLU A 229 27.25 -12.38 -12.75
CA GLU A 229 28.64 -12.69 -13.11
C GLU A 229 28.73 -12.98 -14.62
N GLU A 230 28.49 -11.97 -15.46
CA GLU A 230 29.03 -11.96 -16.83
C GLU A 230 29.38 -10.53 -17.25
N GLY A 231 30.68 -10.24 -17.40
CA GLY A 231 31.14 -9.19 -18.32
C GLY A 231 32.14 -8.14 -17.78
N ARG A 232 33.43 -8.49 -17.89
CA ARG A 232 34.66 -7.67 -17.80
C ARG A 232 35.25 -7.34 -16.44
#